data_AF-A0AAW2LZQ4-F1
#
_entry.id   AF-A0AAW2LZQ4-F1
#
_cell.length_a   1.000
_cell.length_b   1.000
_cell.length_c   1.000
_cell.angle_alpha   90.00
_cell.angle_beta   90.00
_cell.angle_gamma   90.00
#
_symmetry.space_group_name_H-M   'P 1'
#
loop_
_entity.id
_entity.type
_entity.pdbx_description
1 polymer ?
#
loop_
_entity_poly.entity_id
_entity_poly.type
_entity_poly.pdbx_seq_one_letter_code
_entity_poly.pdbx_strand_id
1 'polypeptide(L)'
;MEMEKLTDYTCNPDYVAAWSKLMAFQGEFMKIVRSPSIPPKIQIDVFGEINVAHLRDRGKIVQEAFDMKMRITAYWDIVLRRLVDCMALHLNFSVRNLVNKDMEVEFINEAMVPEEMA
;
A
#
# COMPACT_ATOMS: atom_id res chain seq x y z
N MET A 1 -2.12 -8.08 10.37
CA MET A 1 -0.98 -7.26 9.93
C MET A 1 -0.58 -6.33 11.08
N GLU A 2 -0.09 -6.89 12.19
CA GLU A 2 0.41 -6.11 13.34
C GLU A 2 1.83 -5.56 13.08
N MET A 3 2.61 -6.29 12.26
CA MET A 3 3.99 -5.91 11.92
C MET A 3 4.09 -4.58 11.15
N GLU A 4 3.04 -4.16 10.43
CA GLU A 4 3.04 -2.83 9.78
C GLU A 4 2.93 -1.67 10.76
N LYS A 5 2.32 -1.89 11.93
CA LYS A 5 2.22 -0.85 12.96
C LYS A 5 3.56 -0.60 13.69
N LEU A 6 4.50 -1.54 13.59
CA LEU A 6 5.74 -1.55 14.37
C LEU A 6 6.95 -0.99 13.60
N THR A 7 6.85 -0.82 12.28
CA THR A 7 8.01 -0.46 11.45
C THR A 7 7.90 0.97 10.93
N ASP A 8 8.96 1.75 11.14
CA ASP A 8 9.04 3.14 10.69
C ASP A 8 9.45 3.19 9.21
N TYR A 9 8.48 3.38 8.33
CA TYR A 9 8.68 3.37 6.88
C TYR A 9 9.20 4.69 6.32
N THR A 10 9.36 5.69 7.17
CA THR A 10 9.98 6.97 6.81
C THR A 10 11.44 6.80 6.37
N CYS A 11 12.06 5.65 6.63
CA CYS A 11 13.41 5.29 6.18
C CYS A 11 13.46 4.60 4.80
N ASN A 12 12.34 4.28 4.16
CA ASN A 12 12.36 3.67 2.83
C ASN A 12 12.69 4.75 1.77
N PRO A 13 13.74 4.59 0.94
CA PRO A 13 14.13 5.59 -0.04
C PRO A 13 13.05 5.87 -1.09
N ASP A 14 12.29 4.86 -1.51
CA ASP A 14 11.20 5.00 -2.46
C ASP A 14 10.05 5.81 -1.85
N TYR A 15 9.74 5.58 -0.57
CA TYR A 15 8.77 6.40 0.17
C TYR A 15 9.22 7.86 0.24
N VAL A 16 10.47 8.11 0.64
CA VAL A 16 11.00 9.47 0.79
C VAL A 16 10.97 10.21 -0.55
N ALA A 17 11.35 9.54 -1.64
CA ALA A 17 11.31 10.11 -2.98
C ALA A 17 9.87 10.42 -3.42
N ALA A 18 8.93 9.49 -3.25
CA ALA A 18 7.52 9.69 -3.61
C ALA A 18 6.88 10.81 -2.78
N TRP A 19 7.10 10.81 -1.46
CA TRP A 19 6.60 11.85 -0.55
C TRP A 19 7.18 13.22 -0.89
N SER A 20 8.49 13.31 -1.15
CA SER A 20 9.15 14.57 -1.54
C SER A 20 8.55 15.14 -2.83
N LYS A 21 8.34 14.29 -3.85
CA LYS A 21 7.69 14.70 -5.10
C LYS A 21 6.27 15.22 -4.88
N LEU A 22 5.49 14.55 -4.03
CA LEU A 22 4.13 14.96 -3.69
C LEU A 22 4.10 16.27 -2.89
N MET A 23 5.03 16.46 -1.95
CA MET A 23 5.10 17.66 -1.13
C MET A 23 5.52 18.91 -1.91
N ALA A 24 6.18 18.75 -3.06
CA ALA A 24 6.50 19.86 -3.95
C ALA A 24 5.25 20.66 -4.41
N PHE A 25 4.08 20.01 -4.46
CA PHE A 25 2.82 20.66 -4.84
C PHE A 25 2.18 21.47 -3.70
N GLN A 26 2.66 21.35 -2.45
CA GLN A 26 2.00 21.99 -1.29
C GLN A 26 1.91 23.52 -1.44
N GLY A 27 2.96 24.16 -1.96
CA GLY A 27 2.98 25.62 -2.14
C GLY A 27 1.91 26.10 -3.11
N GLU A 28 1.81 25.46 -4.27
CA GLU A 28 0.80 25.77 -5.29
C GLU A 28 -0.62 25.46 -4.79
N PHE A 29 -0.81 24.29 -4.19
CA PHE A 29 -2.07 23.87 -3.61
C PHE A 29 -2.59 24.89 -2.58
N MET A 30 -1.74 25.30 -1.63
CA MET A 30 -2.12 26.29 -0.61
C MET A 30 -2.39 27.66 -1.21
N LYS A 31 -1.68 28.05 -2.28
CA LYS A 31 -1.95 29.29 -3.02
C LYS A 31 -3.36 29.27 -3.64
N ILE A 32 -3.76 28.17 -4.28
CA ILE A 32 -5.08 28.02 -4.91
C ILE A 32 -6.20 28.01 -3.87
N VAL A 33 -6.00 27.31 -2.75
CA VAL A 33 -6.98 27.23 -1.67
C VAL A 33 -7.18 28.58 -0.97
N ARG A 34 -6.10 29.33 -0.73
CA ARG A 34 -6.16 30.63 -0.03
C ARG A 34 -6.61 31.80 -0.91
N SER A 35 -6.59 31.64 -2.24
CA SER A 35 -6.88 32.73 -3.17
C SER A 35 -8.24 32.51 -3.85
N PRO A 36 -9.29 33.28 -3.50
CA PRO A 36 -10.61 33.15 -4.10
C PRO A 36 -10.62 33.40 -5.62
N SER A 37 -9.72 34.29 -6.08
CA SER A 37 -9.62 34.75 -7.47
C SER A 37 -8.97 33.77 -8.43
N ILE A 38 -8.32 32.71 -7.92
CA ILE A 38 -7.68 31.68 -8.75
C ILE A 38 -8.73 30.59 -9.05
N PRO A 39 -8.79 30.01 -10.26
CA PRO A 39 -9.63 28.85 -10.51
C PRO A 39 -9.32 27.72 -9.50
N PRO A 40 -10.33 27.09 -8.87
CA PRO A 40 -10.13 26.12 -7.81
C PRO A 40 -9.75 24.73 -8.36
N LYS A 41 -8.78 24.67 -9.27
CA LYS A 41 -8.33 23.45 -9.93
C LYS A 41 -6.82 23.32 -9.84
N ILE A 42 -6.33 22.12 -9.56
CA ILE A 42 -4.90 21.80 -9.52
C ILE A 42 -4.64 20.50 -10.26
N GLN A 43 -3.56 20.45 -11.03
CA GLN A 43 -3.07 19.22 -11.64
C GLN A 43 -1.99 18.62 -10.73
N ILE A 44 -2.20 17.40 -10.25
CA ILE A 44 -1.19 16.64 -9.50
C ILE A 44 -0.93 15.34 -10.25
N ASP A 45 0.32 15.04 -10.57
CA ASP A 45 0.72 13.89 -11.41
C ASP A 45 -0.02 12.58 -11.08
N VAL A 46 -0.17 12.26 -9.79
CA VAL A 46 -0.76 11.00 -9.31
C VAL A 46 -2.29 11.02 -9.29
N PHE A 47 -2.91 12.19 -9.26
CA PHE A 47 -4.36 12.34 -9.08
C PHE A 47 -5.08 12.94 -10.28
N GLY A 48 -4.36 13.51 -11.24
CA GLY A 48 -4.94 14.27 -12.34
C GLY A 48 -5.40 15.67 -11.90
N GLU A 49 -6.39 16.21 -12.61
CA GLU A 49 -7.01 17.49 -12.29
C GLU A 49 -8.01 17.33 -11.14
N ILE A 50 -7.80 18.08 -10.05
CA ILE A 50 -8.63 18.03 -8.84
C ILE A 50 -9.29 19.39 -8.61
N ASN A 51 -10.59 19.39 -8.33
CA ASN A 51 -11.31 20.57 -7.85
C ASN A 51 -11.17 20.73 -6.33
N VAL A 52 -10.60 21.85 -5.89
CA VAL A 52 -10.31 22.16 -4.48
C VAL A 52 -11.20 23.28 -3.91
N ALA A 53 -12.30 23.64 -4.59
CA ALA A 53 -13.18 24.73 -4.17
C ALA A 53 -13.74 24.50 -2.76
N HIS A 54 -14.08 23.24 -2.46
CA HIS A 54 -14.67 22.81 -1.19
C HIS A 54 -13.71 22.89 0.02
N LEU A 55 -12.43 23.18 -0.22
CA LEU A 55 -11.38 23.33 0.79
C LEU A 55 -11.13 24.79 1.16
N ARG A 56 -11.70 25.74 0.41
CA ARG A 56 -11.65 27.16 0.76
C ARG A 56 -12.26 27.38 2.14
N ASP A 57 -11.72 28.36 2.85
CA ASP A 57 -12.16 28.80 4.18
C ASP A 57 -12.03 27.78 5.32
N ARG A 58 -11.41 26.62 5.08
CA ARG A 58 -11.14 25.62 6.13
C ARG A 58 -9.87 25.89 6.95
N GLY A 59 -9.17 26.99 6.67
CA GLY A 59 -8.05 27.46 7.49
C GLY A 59 -6.86 26.49 7.52
N LYS A 60 -6.29 26.27 8.71
CA LYS A 60 -5.06 25.47 8.90
C LYS A 60 -5.24 23.97 8.66
N ILE A 61 -6.45 23.44 8.86
CA ILE A 61 -6.74 21.99 8.74
C ILE A 61 -6.46 21.45 7.33
N VAL A 62 -6.55 22.31 6.31
CA VAL A 62 -6.31 21.92 4.92
C VAL A 62 -4.85 21.55 4.68
N GLN A 63 -3.93 22.26 5.33
CA GLN A 63 -2.50 22.00 5.19
C GLN A 63 -2.12 20.66 5.84
N GLU A 64 -2.70 20.37 7.01
CA GLU A 64 -2.51 19.10 7.73
C GLU A 64 -3.14 17.93 6.96
N ALA A 65 -4.36 18.11 6.46
CA ALA A 65 -5.04 17.10 5.64
C ALA A 65 -4.28 16.81 4.32
N PHE A 66 -3.69 17.84 3.71
CA PHE A 66 -2.84 17.68 2.53
C PHE A 66 -1.60 16.84 2.87
N ASP A 67 -0.86 17.17 3.94
CA ASP A 67 0.32 16.41 4.36
C ASP A 67 -0.04 14.93 4.62
N MET A 68 -1.12 14.68 5.37
CA MET A 68 -1.61 13.31 5.60
C MET A 68 -1.95 12.59 4.30
N LYS A 69 -2.66 13.25 3.38
CA LYS A 69 -3.03 12.67 2.08
C LYS A 69 -1.79 12.30 1.26
N MET A 70 -0.76 13.15 1.24
CA MET A 70 0.48 12.86 0.52
C MET A 70 1.26 11.72 1.15
N ARG A 71 1.37 11.66 2.48
CA ARG A 71 2.03 10.55 3.20
C ARG A 71 1.35 9.21 2.95
N ILE A 72 0.02 9.15 3.06
CA ILE A 72 -0.75 7.92 2.79
C ILE A 72 -0.55 7.49 1.33
N THR A 73 -0.55 8.45 0.40
CA THR A 73 -0.37 8.16 -1.03
C THR A 73 1.02 7.61 -1.32
N ALA A 74 2.07 8.21 -0.74
CA ALA A 74 3.44 7.71 -0.87
C ALA A 74 3.61 6.32 -0.25
N TYR A 75 2.90 6.04 0.86
CA TYR A 75 2.97 4.76 1.55
C TYR A 75 2.21 3.64 0.83
N TRP A 76 1.20 3.98 0.02
CA TRP A 76 0.29 3.00 -0.58
C TRP A 76 0.99 1.96 -1.47
N ASP A 77 2.01 2.34 -2.23
CA ASP A 77 2.76 1.39 -3.08
C ASP A 77 3.47 0.32 -2.24
N ILE A 78 4.02 0.71 -1.08
CA ILE A 78 4.71 -0.21 -0.17
C ILE A 78 3.71 -1.21 0.44
N VAL A 79 2.54 -0.74 0.87
CA VAL A 79 1.48 -1.60 1.40
C VAL A 79 1.06 -2.65 0.37
N LEU A 80 0.84 -2.21 -0.88
CA LEU A 80 0.43 -3.12 -1.95
C LEU A 80 1.49 -4.19 -2.23
N ARG A 81 2.76 -3.81 -2.36
CA ARG A 81 3.86 -4.77 -2.58
C ARG A 81 3.94 -5.81 -1.48
N ARG A 82 3.88 -5.37 -0.21
CA ARG A 82 3.92 -6.28 0.93
C ARG A 82 2.75 -7.22 0.98
N LEU A 83 1.56 -6.73 0.68
CA LEU A 83 0.38 -7.57 0.62
C LEU A 83 0.59 -8.70 -0.39
N VAL A 84 1.09 -8.36 -1.58
CA VAL A 84 1.41 -9.34 -2.63
C VAL A 84 2.49 -10.33 -2.17
N ASP A 85 3.60 -9.84 -1.61
CA ASP A 85 4.71 -10.68 -1.14
C ASP A 85 4.26 -11.64 -0.02
N CYS A 86 3.49 -11.13 0.95
CA CYS A 86 2.92 -11.93 2.04
C CYS A 86 2.00 -13.04 1.51
N MET A 87 1.11 -12.72 0.56
CA MET A 87 0.22 -13.72 -0.05
C MET A 87 1.01 -14.76 -0.84
N ALA A 88 1.98 -14.33 -1.64
CA ALA A 88 2.83 -15.24 -2.41
C ALA A 88 3.60 -16.19 -1.51
N LEU A 89 4.23 -15.68 -0.43
CA LEU A 89 4.95 -16.49 0.55
C LEU A 89 4.02 -17.45 1.29
N HIS A 90 2.85 -16.98 1.73
CA HIS A 90 1.90 -17.82 2.45
C HIS A 90 1.37 -18.95 1.58
N LEU A 91 0.97 -18.66 0.34
CA LEU A 91 0.52 -19.67 -0.62
C LEU A 91 1.64 -20.65 -0.96
N ASN A 92 2.85 -20.17 -1.21
CA ASN A 92 3.99 -21.02 -1.52
C ASN A 92 4.30 -21.99 -0.37
N PHE A 93 4.30 -21.50 0.87
CA PHE A 93 4.51 -22.31 2.05
C PHE A 93 3.40 -23.36 2.25
N SER A 94 2.14 -22.95 2.11
CA SER A 94 0.98 -23.83 2.26
C SER A 94 0.97 -24.94 1.21
N VAL A 95 1.22 -24.62 -0.07
CA VAL A 95 1.31 -25.63 -1.15
C VAL A 95 2.47 -26.59 -0.92
N ARG A 96 3.64 -26.09 -0.50
CA ARG A 96 4.79 -26.95 -0.20
C ARG A 96 4.53 -27.91 0.96
N ASN A 97 3.88 -27.46 2.02
CA ASN A 97 3.52 -28.36 3.12
C ASN A 97 2.49 -29.39 2.69
N LEU A 98 1.46 -28.98 1.94
CA LEU A 98 0.43 -29.89 1.45
C LEU A 98 1.05 -31.01 0.61
N VAL A 99 1.92 -30.67 -0.35
CA VAL A 99 2.54 -31.68 -1.22
C VAL A 99 3.55 -32.55 -0.46
N ASN A 100 4.48 -31.94 0.26
CA ASN A 100 5.64 -32.66 0.81
C ASN A 100 5.39 -33.31 2.18
N LYS A 101 4.32 -32.94 2.88
CA LYS A 101 4.02 -33.49 4.22
C LYS A 101 2.72 -34.24 4.24
N ASP A 102 1.68 -33.68 3.65
CA ASP A 102 0.35 -34.27 3.74
C ASP A 102 0.18 -35.35 2.65
N MET A 103 0.36 -34.98 1.38
CA MET A 103 0.21 -35.92 0.26
C MET A 103 1.32 -36.98 0.22
N GLU A 104 2.58 -36.61 0.42
CA GLU A 104 3.69 -37.56 0.38
C GLU A 104 3.52 -38.69 1.40
N VAL A 105 3.04 -38.36 2.62
CA VAL A 105 2.74 -39.35 3.66
C VAL A 105 1.55 -40.22 3.26
N GLU A 106 0.48 -39.65 2.69
CA GLU A 106 -0.66 -40.43 2.20
C GLU A 106 -0.25 -41.43 1.11
N PHE A 107 0.56 -41.01 0.13
CA PHE A 107 1.06 -41.89 -0.93
C PHE A 107 1.92 -43.04 -0.39
N ILE A 108 2.83 -42.77 0.54
CA ILE A 108 3.65 -43.82 1.17
C ILE A 108 2.75 -44.82 1.91
N ASN A 109 1.76 -44.32 2.65
CA ASN A 109 0.83 -45.18 3.39
C ASN A 109 -0.01 -46.06 2.46
N GLU A 110 -0.52 -45.51 1.35
CA GLU A 110 -1.30 -46.25 0.35
C GLU A 110 -0.45 -47.32 -0.36
N ALA A 111 0.77 -46.98 -0.77
CA ALA A 111 1.68 -47.91 -1.44
C ALA A 111 2.20 -49.03 -0.53
N MET A 112 2.25 -48.82 0.79
CA MET A 112 2.68 -49.81 1.77
C MET A 112 1.57 -50.78 2.21
N VAL A 113 0.33 -50.64 1.71
CA VAL A 113 -0.74 -51.63 1.92
C VAL A 113 -0.36 -52.94 1.19
N PRO A 114 -0.16 -54.08 1.88
CA PRO A 114 0.20 -55.33 1.22
C PRO A 114 -0.92 -55.80 0.29
N GLU A 115 -0.58 -56.29 -0.92
CA GLU A 115 -1.50 -56.86 -1.91
C GLU A 115 -2.25 -58.16 -1.44
N GLU A 116 -2.11 -58.59 -0.19
CA GLU A 116 -2.63 -59.88 0.29
C GLU A 116 -4.10 -59.87 0.79
N MET A 117 -4.91 -58.87 0.42
CA MET A 117 -6.37 -58.90 0.68
C MET A 117 -7.22 -58.66 -0.57
N ALA A 118 -6.89 -59.35 -1.67
CA ALA A 118 -7.76 -59.50 -2.85
C ALA A 118 -8.00 -60.98 -3.17
#